data_AF-A0A536E1C6-F1
#
_entry.id   AF-A0A536E1C6-F1
#
_cell.length_a   1.000
_cell.length_b   1.000
_cell.length_c   1.000
_cell.angle_alpha   90.00
_cell.angle_beta   90.00
_cell.angle_gamma   90.00
#
_symmetry.space_group_name_H-M   'P 1'
#
loop_
_entity.id
_entity.type
_entity.pdbx_description
1 polymer ?
#
loop_
_entity_poly.entity_id
_entity_poly.type
_entity_poly.pdbx_seq_one_letter_code
_entity_poly.pdbx_strand_id
1 'polypeptide(L)'
;MSAKRRAVRLFGREYAVILPSLRDPRMHVAAVLVTLQVLGQTVLGFRLSVAQILICLLTGALIEFVVAFFKDSAIMWPASGLLTGNSTAFILRTPGTLHGQWWSTHGIWIFVGVVAISMASKYLIRWRGRHIFNPSNLGLVLAFVALGPKLTEPQDLWWIPPGPWLIVTYAVLLIGGLLIAWELRLLGLELAFMAGFAAFTALALALVPDHCMVASWHVAPMCGRELWQILVTSPELLVFGLFMVPDPRTVPDGRVARVAFGILVAILAVLLIGPTTLEFWTKTAILASLVIACALRFVVARFLAPLEGRERHRAGRRRPGWRLPAALALALVLIGTLPVAADLSTHSPEPAAGLADGSTPSLVLTVGAGPAIGGWVSDSAAAALPPPSGSGPASASAQLWILPTIPDVTIASNVVAFDQSVPKSARRMAHDAVLDLIIESEARRAHDVKLAETGATGDGLKEFTDVINQDIAAGKIIQKTYSFDKVTLNLFLPKFSSQASRLVGVTLTGTSTFITRDASGNVLSQSSTPYSKSWGLDAAANVSYQVIINDYTDLSPAP
;
A
#
# COMPACT_ATOMS: atom_id res chain seq x y z
N MET A 1 12.85 48.92 23.09
CA MET A 1 11.58 49.48 22.60
C MET A 1 10.61 48.32 22.34
N SER A 2 9.53 48.24 23.10
CA SER A 2 8.49 47.20 22.94
C SER A 2 7.80 47.39 21.59
N ALA A 3 7.86 46.40 20.70
CA ALA A 3 7.18 46.47 19.42
C ALA A 3 5.68 46.68 19.67
N LYS A 4 5.11 47.79 19.16
CA LYS A 4 3.68 48.09 19.26
C LYS A 4 2.88 46.87 18.83
N ARG A 5 2.11 46.30 19.76
CA ARG A 5 1.18 45.19 19.50
C ARG A 5 0.20 45.69 18.43
N ARG A 6 0.27 45.12 17.22
CA ARG A 6 -0.71 45.44 16.17
C ARG A 6 -2.00 44.74 16.56
N ALA A 7 -3.08 45.50 16.73
CA ALA A 7 -4.39 44.98 17.07
C ALA A 7 -5.45 45.66 16.21
N VAL A 8 -6.50 44.92 15.88
CA VAL A 8 -7.65 45.39 15.10
C VAL A 8 -8.90 45.13 15.91
N ARG A 9 -9.80 46.11 15.98
CA ARG A 9 -11.08 45.96 16.67
C ARG A 9 -12.16 45.56 15.67
N LEU A 10 -12.76 44.39 15.86
CA LEU A 10 -13.85 43.86 15.04
C LEU A 10 -15.02 43.49 15.95
N PHE A 11 -16.23 43.91 15.59
CA PHE A 11 -17.47 43.62 16.35
C PHE A 11 -17.34 43.88 17.87
N GLY A 12 -16.64 44.96 18.24
CA GLY A 12 -16.42 45.34 19.64
C GLY A 12 -15.30 44.60 20.38
N ARG A 13 -14.76 43.50 19.83
CA ARG A 13 -13.63 42.74 20.40
C ARG A 13 -12.30 43.15 19.77
N GLU A 14 -11.23 43.12 20.56
CA GLU A 14 -9.87 43.41 20.10
C GLU A 14 -9.18 42.12 19.66
N TYR A 15 -8.65 42.12 18.44
CA TYR A 15 -7.95 40.99 17.84
C TYR A 15 -6.47 41.32 17.68
N ALA A 16 -5.59 40.47 18.22
CA ALA A 16 -4.15 40.62 18.02
C ALA A 16 -3.78 40.21 16.58
N VAL A 17 -3.01 41.06 15.88
CA VAL A 17 -2.53 40.78 14.52
C VAL A 17 -1.10 40.28 14.57
N ILE A 18 -0.89 39.03 14.13
CA ILE A 18 0.43 38.38 14.09
C ILE A 18 0.79 38.09 12.63
N LEU A 19 1.77 38.84 12.13
CA LEU A 19 2.27 38.73 10.75
C LEU A 19 3.34 37.63 10.61
N PRO A 20 3.55 37.10 9.40
CA PRO A 20 4.62 36.14 9.16
C PRO A 20 5.99 36.77 9.43
N SER A 21 6.92 35.96 9.96
CA SER A 21 8.31 36.35 10.21
C SER A 21 9.23 35.38 9.48
N LEU A 22 10.18 35.91 8.72
CA LEU A 22 11.21 35.10 8.05
C LEU A 22 12.16 34.41 9.04
N ARG A 23 12.23 34.90 10.28
CA ARG A 23 13.04 34.29 11.35
C ARG A 23 12.35 33.13 12.07
N ASP A 24 11.13 32.79 11.67
CA ASP A 24 10.41 31.65 12.24
C ASP A 24 10.97 30.35 11.61
N PRO A 25 11.55 29.42 12.39
CA PRO A 25 12.10 28.17 11.87
C PRO A 25 11.08 27.35 11.05
N ARG A 26 9.78 27.54 11.29
CA ARG A 26 8.72 26.91 10.50
C ARG A 26 8.71 27.35 9.04
N MET A 27 9.15 28.58 8.76
CA MET A 27 9.29 29.08 7.38
C MET A 27 10.48 28.43 6.67
N HIS A 28 11.57 28.11 7.38
CA HIS A 28 12.69 27.34 6.83
C HIS A 28 12.26 25.91 6.47
N VAL A 29 11.55 25.23 7.37
CA VAL A 29 10.97 23.89 7.09
C VAL A 29 10.02 23.96 5.88
N ALA A 30 9.12 24.95 5.86
CA ALA A 30 8.19 25.13 4.76
C ALA A 30 8.92 25.37 3.42
N ALA A 31 10.00 26.15 3.41
CA ALA A 31 10.79 26.38 2.20
C ALA A 31 11.42 25.09 1.66
N VAL A 32 11.96 24.24 2.53
CA VAL A 32 12.51 22.93 2.13
C VAL A 32 11.42 22.04 1.56
N LEU A 33 10.29 21.89 2.27
CA LEU A 33 9.18 21.04 1.81
C LEU A 33 8.55 21.56 0.50
N VAL A 34 8.39 22.87 0.33
CA VAL A 34 7.91 23.45 -0.94
C VAL A 34 8.91 23.20 -2.07
N THR A 35 10.21 23.31 -1.81
CA THR A 35 11.24 22.99 -2.82
C THR A 35 11.15 21.54 -3.25
N LEU A 36 10.98 20.61 -2.30
CA LEU A 36 10.80 19.18 -2.58
C LEU A 36 9.48 18.90 -3.31
N GLN A 37 8.39 19.61 -2.98
CA GLN A 37 7.14 19.53 -3.74
C GLN A 37 7.34 19.98 -5.18
N VAL A 38 8.04 21.09 -5.41
CA VAL A 38 8.34 21.59 -6.77
C VAL A 38 9.15 20.57 -7.54
N LEU A 39 10.21 20.01 -6.95
CA LEU A 39 10.98 18.91 -7.55
C LEU A 39 10.08 17.70 -7.81
N GLY A 40 9.22 17.36 -6.85
CA GLY A 40 8.14 16.37 -6.94
C GLY A 40 7.31 16.48 -8.21
N GLN A 41 6.82 17.70 -8.46
CA GLN A 41 5.93 18.02 -9.57
C GLN A 41 6.63 18.16 -10.92
N THR A 42 7.96 18.33 -10.95
CA THR A 42 8.69 18.67 -12.18
C THR A 42 9.63 17.58 -12.66
N VAL A 43 10.41 16.97 -11.77
CA VAL A 43 11.49 16.04 -12.13
C VAL A 43 11.43 14.69 -11.42
N LEU A 44 10.75 14.60 -10.27
CA LEU A 44 10.66 13.37 -9.49
C LEU A 44 9.41 12.53 -9.78
N GLY A 45 8.49 13.01 -10.63
CA GLY A 45 7.34 12.21 -11.05
C GLY A 45 6.30 11.93 -9.96
N PHE A 46 6.13 12.81 -8.96
CA PHE A 46 5.20 12.54 -7.86
C PHE A 46 3.76 12.39 -8.38
N ARG A 47 3.10 11.33 -7.90
CA ARG A 47 1.69 10.97 -8.15
C ARG A 47 0.73 11.80 -7.28
N LEU A 48 0.92 13.11 -7.29
CA LEU A 48 0.23 14.08 -6.46
C LEU A 48 -0.12 15.30 -7.30
N SER A 49 -1.36 15.76 -7.24
CA SER A 49 -1.80 16.96 -7.96
C SER A 49 -1.53 18.24 -7.16
N VAL A 50 -1.38 19.36 -7.87
CA VAL A 50 -1.32 20.70 -7.27
C VAL A 50 -2.63 21.02 -6.54
N ALA A 51 -3.78 20.60 -7.07
CA ALA A 51 -5.07 20.76 -6.39
C ALA A 51 -5.11 20.08 -5.00
N GLN A 52 -4.58 18.85 -4.88
CA GLN A 52 -4.46 18.13 -3.60
C GLN A 52 -3.49 18.83 -2.63
N ILE A 53 -2.39 19.41 -3.13
CA ILE A 53 -1.48 20.20 -2.28
C ILE A 53 -2.20 21.44 -1.75
N LEU A 54 -2.82 22.22 -2.64
CA LEU A 54 -3.49 23.47 -2.29
C LEU A 54 -4.63 23.26 -1.30
N ILE A 55 -5.44 22.20 -1.46
CA ILE A 55 -6.54 21.93 -0.52
C ILE A 55 -6.03 21.54 0.86
N CYS A 56 -4.90 20.82 0.96
CA CYS A 56 -4.31 20.49 2.25
C CYS A 56 -3.82 21.75 2.97
N LEU A 57 -3.12 22.63 2.24
CA LEU A 57 -2.67 23.93 2.76
C LEU A 57 -3.86 24.77 3.22
N LEU A 58 -4.90 24.88 2.37
CA LEU A 58 -6.10 25.65 2.66
C LEU A 58 -6.85 25.09 3.87
N THR A 59 -7.03 23.78 3.96
CA THR A 59 -7.74 23.12 5.07
C THR A 59 -6.99 23.36 6.39
N GLY A 60 -5.68 23.15 6.40
CA GLY A 60 -4.86 23.39 7.59
C GLY A 60 -4.88 24.86 8.00
N ALA A 61 -4.72 25.77 7.03
CA ALA A 61 -4.77 27.21 7.25
C ALA A 61 -6.12 27.67 7.81
N LEU A 62 -7.22 27.19 7.23
CA LEU A 62 -8.58 27.52 7.63
C LEU A 62 -8.87 27.04 9.05
N ILE A 63 -8.53 25.79 9.39
CA ILE A 63 -8.76 25.27 10.75
C ILE A 63 -7.95 26.06 11.77
N GLU A 64 -6.67 26.35 11.50
CA GLU A 64 -5.85 27.17 12.40
C GLU A 64 -6.40 28.59 12.55
N PHE A 65 -6.82 29.20 11.44
CA PHE A 65 -7.42 30.53 11.47
C PHE A 65 -8.71 30.57 12.28
N VAL A 66 -9.63 29.62 12.06
CA VAL A 66 -10.90 29.51 12.79
C VAL A 66 -10.62 29.33 14.29
N VAL A 67 -9.71 28.42 14.67
CA VAL A 67 -9.34 28.24 16.07
C VAL A 67 -8.74 29.51 16.66
N ALA A 68 -7.79 30.16 15.98
CA ALA A 68 -7.15 31.38 16.47
C ALA A 68 -8.15 32.55 16.59
N PHE A 69 -9.06 32.68 15.64
CA PHE A 69 -10.06 33.75 15.61
C PHE A 69 -11.08 33.60 16.75
N PHE A 70 -11.65 32.41 16.93
CA PHE A 70 -12.71 32.19 17.93
C PHE A 70 -12.19 31.93 19.34
N LYS A 71 -11.07 31.20 19.48
CA LYS A 71 -10.53 30.82 20.79
C LYS A 71 -9.49 31.80 21.31
N ASP A 72 -8.56 32.21 20.45
CA ASP A 72 -7.39 33.00 20.87
C ASP A 72 -7.58 34.51 20.63
N SER A 73 -8.70 34.92 20.02
CA SER A 73 -8.98 36.32 19.60
C SER A 73 -7.80 36.92 18.84
N ALA A 74 -7.23 36.15 17.91
CA ALA A 74 -6.07 36.54 17.13
C ALA A 74 -6.32 36.34 15.64
N ILE A 75 -5.91 37.33 14.85
CA ILE A 75 -5.80 37.23 13.39
C ILE A 75 -4.32 36.99 13.11
N MET A 76 -3.96 35.73 12.88
CA MET A 76 -2.57 35.33 12.67
C MET A 76 -2.36 34.65 11.34
N TRP A 77 -1.15 34.80 10.80
CA TRP A 77 -0.67 33.96 9.71
C TRP A 77 -0.64 32.48 10.15
N PRO A 78 -1.37 31.58 9.49
CA PRO A 78 -1.55 30.20 9.95
C PRO A 78 -0.35 29.30 9.55
N ALA A 79 0.86 29.70 9.94
CA ALA A 79 2.11 29.02 9.59
C ALA A 79 2.09 27.53 9.96
N SER A 80 1.50 27.18 11.10
CA SER A 80 1.56 25.80 11.58
C SER A 80 0.49 24.93 10.92
N GLY A 81 -0.69 25.47 10.62
CA GLY A 81 -1.71 24.81 9.82
C GLY A 81 -1.24 24.58 8.38
N LEU A 82 -0.60 25.58 7.77
CA LEU A 82 0.05 25.44 6.46
C LEU A 82 1.13 24.35 6.47
N LEU A 83 1.98 24.32 7.51
CA LEU A 83 3.02 23.30 7.63
C LEU A 83 2.44 21.89 7.80
N THR A 84 1.41 21.73 8.63
CA THR A 84 0.69 20.44 8.79
C THR A 84 0.05 20.00 7.47
N GLY A 85 -0.64 20.91 6.78
CA GLY A 85 -1.20 20.64 5.46
C GLY A 85 -0.14 20.24 4.44
N ASN A 86 0.99 20.95 4.39
CA ASN A 86 2.08 20.65 3.46
C ASN A 86 2.71 19.28 3.76
N SER A 87 2.96 18.96 5.04
CA SER A 87 3.49 17.66 5.46
C SER A 87 2.54 16.52 5.11
N THR A 88 1.23 16.69 5.31
CA THR A 88 0.22 15.70 4.88
C THR A 88 0.21 15.53 3.37
N ALA A 89 0.17 16.62 2.60
CA ALA A 89 0.18 16.55 1.13
C ALA A 89 1.47 15.90 0.60
N PHE A 90 2.61 16.16 1.25
CA PHE A 90 3.89 15.60 0.83
C PHE A 90 3.91 14.07 0.92
N ILE A 91 3.31 13.49 1.97
CA ILE A 91 3.37 12.05 2.25
C ILE A 91 2.16 11.29 1.69
N LEU A 92 0.96 11.88 1.68
CA LEU A 92 -0.25 11.19 1.26
C LEU A 92 -0.38 11.12 -0.27
N ARG A 93 -0.67 9.94 -0.79
CA ARG A 93 -1.11 9.70 -2.17
C ARG A 93 -2.45 8.99 -2.14
N THR A 94 -3.17 9.12 -3.25
CA THR A 94 -4.43 8.39 -3.48
C THR A 94 -4.29 7.60 -4.78
N PRO A 95 -4.52 6.27 -4.75
CA PRO A 95 -4.56 5.42 -5.94
C PRO A 95 -5.30 6.08 -7.11
N GLY A 96 -4.69 6.06 -8.30
CA GLY A 96 -5.31 6.59 -9.53
C GLY A 96 -5.05 8.07 -9.84
N THR A 97 -4.40 8.83 -8.95
CA THR A 97 -3.81 10.13 -9.35
C THR A 97 -2.49 9.90 -10.08
N LEU A 98 -2.39 10.33 -11.34
CA LEU A 98 -1.18 10.16 -12.13
C LEU A 98 -0.34 11.44 -12.17
N HIS A 99 0.97 11.29 -12.37
CA HIS A 99 1.86 12.43 -12.58
C HIS A 99 1.43 13.25 -13.81
N GLY A 100 1.53 14.57 -13.74
CA GLY A 100 1.07 15.50 -14.77
C GLY A 100 -0.42 15.87 -14.69
N GLN A 101 -1.22 15.16 -13.89
CA GLN A 101 -2.62 15.55 -13.63
C GLN A 101 -2.71 16.63 -12.53
N TRP A 102 -2.08 17.78 -12.76
CA TRP A 102 -1.87 18.81 -11.74
C TRP A 102 -3.16 19.37 -11.12
N TRP A 103 -4.30 19.29 -11.81
CA TRP A 103 -5.59 19.81 -11.33
C TRP A 103 -6.62 18.71 -11.00
N SER A 104 -6.19 17.46 -10.90
CA SER A 104 -7.06 16.36 -10.50
C SER A 104 -7.62 16.58 -9.09
N THR A 105 -8.92 16.39 -8.91
CA THR A 105 -9.60 16.41 -7.61
C THR A 105 -9.85 15.00 -7.06
N HIS A 106 -9.22 13.99 -7.65
CA HIS A 106 -9.38 12.60 -7.22
C HIS A 106 -8.98 12.45 -5.74
N GLY A 107 -9.79 11.73 -4.95
CA GLY A 107 -9.50 11.48 -3.55
C GLY A 107 -9.40 12.73 -2.64
N ILE A 108 -9.81 13.92 -3.10
CA ILE A 108 -9.61 15.19 -2.36
C ILE A 108 -10.22 15.17 -0.95
N TRP A 109 -11.32 14.45 -0.77
CA TRP A 109 -11.99 14.28 0.51
C TRP A 109 -11.11 13.54 1.54
N ILE A 110 -10.24 12.62 1.08
CA ILE A 110 -9.26 11.93 1.93
C ILE A 110 -8.25 12.95 2.44
N PHE A 111 -7.65 13.75 1.54
CA PHE A 111 -6.70 14.80 1.90
C PHE A 111 -7.27 15.79 2.93
N VAL A 112 -8.51 16.25 2.72
CA VAL A 112 -9.23 17.12 3.67
C VAL A 112 -9.43 16.40 5.01
N GLY A 113 -9.89 15.15 4.99
CA GLY A 113 -10.12 14.34 6.18
C GLY A 113 -8.85 14.12 7.01
N VAL A 114 -7.74 13.78 6.36
CA VAL A 114 -6.45 13.59 7.03
C VAL A 114 -5.99 14.89 7.67
N VAL A 115 -6.00 16.02 6.95
CA VAL A 115 -5.61 17.32 7.52
C VAL A 115 -6.53 17.72 8.67
N ALA A 116 -7.84 17.47 8.55
CA ALA A 116 -8.80 17.76 9.61
C ALA A 116 -8.50 16.94 10.88
N ILE A 117 -8.26 15.64 10.76
CA ILE A 117 -7.89 14.76 11.89
C ILE A 117 -6.54 15.20 12.49
N SER A 118 -5.56 15.51 11.65
CA SER A 118 -4.26 16.05 12.09
C SER A 118 -4.42 17.32 12.92
N MET A 119 -5.19 18.29 12.43
CA MET A 119 -5.45 19.54 13.14
C MET A 119 -6.31 19.33 14.39
N ALA A 120 -7.30 18.43 14.36
CA ALA A 120 -8.07 18.05 15.52
C ALA A 120 -7.16 17.49 16.63
N SER A 121 -6.22 16.59 16.30
CA SER A 121 -5.25 16.06 17.26
C SER A 121 -4.41 17.16 17.92
N LYS A 122 -3.99 18.17 17.12
CA LYS A 122 -3.17 19.30 17.59
C LYS A 122 -3.89 20.14 18.64
N TYR A 123 -5.20 20.37 18.44
CA TYR A 123 -5.97 21.28 19.30
C TYR A 123 -6.71 20.56 20.44
N LEU A 124 -7.13 19.31 20.24
CA LEU A 124 -7.92 18.54 21.19
C LEU A 124 -7.06 17.64 22.09
N ILE A 125 -6.00 17.03 21.56
CA ILE A 125 -5.18 16.06 22.30
C ILE A 125 -3.90 16.75 22.80
N ARG A 126 -4.02 17.43 23.94
CA ARG A 126 -2.95 18.26 24.50
C ARG A 126 -2.67 17.94 25.96
N TRP A 127 -1.40 18.07 26.34
CA TRP A 127 -0.93 17.98 27.71
C TRP A 127 -0.07 19.19 28.03
N ARG A 128 -0.38 19.89 29.14
CA ARG A 128 0.33 21.10 29.60
C ARG A 128 0.56 22.13 28.48
N GLY A 129 -0.47 22.38 27.66
CA GLY A 129 -0.42 23.36 26.58
C GLY A 129 0.39 22.94 25.34
N ARG A 130 0.88 21.70 25.24
CA ARG A 130 1.53 21.14 24.04
C ARG A 130 0.69 19.98 23.50
N HIS A 131 0.63 19.80 22.18
CA HIS A 131 0.02 18.61 21.61
C HIS A 131 0.89 17.38 21.92
N ILE A 132 0.26 16.21 22.00
CA ILE A 132 0.95 14.96 22.36
C ILE A 132 1.65 14.36 21.14
N PHE A 133 0.92 14.27 20.03
CA PHE A 133 1.36 13.61 18.81
C PHE A 133 1.80 14.63 17.77
N ASN A 134 2.71 14.24 16.89
CA ASN A 134 2.94 14.98 15.66
C ASN A 134 1.62 14.94 14.85
N PRO A 135 1.01 16.11 14.56
CA PRO A 135 -0.35 16.15 14.03
C PRO A 135 -0.46 15.55 12.64
N SER A 136 0.44 15.87 11.70
CA SER A 136 0.40 15.27 10.37
C SER A 136 0.65 13.76 10.45
N ASN A 137 1.61 13.33 11.27
CA ASN A 137 1.93 11.91 11.46
C ASN A 137 0.73 11.09 11.94
N LEU A 138 0.04 11.55 12.99
CA LEU A 138 -1.10 10.82 13.54
C LEU A 138 -2.23 10.70 12.51
N GLY A 139 -2.56 11.80 11.81
CA GLY A 139 -3.59 11.77 10.78
C GLY A 139 -3.27 10.80 9.64
N LEU A 140 -2.01 10.79 9.18
CA LEU A 140 -1.53 9.89 8.13
C LEU A 140 -1.61 8.41 8.55
N VAL A 141 -1.09 8.07 9.74
CA VAL A 141 -1.13 6.69 10.26
C VAL A 141 -2.57 6.19 10.39
N LEU A 142 -3.47 7.02 10.93
CA LEU A 142 -4.87 6.64 11.05
C LEU A 142 -5.51 6.42 9.68
N ALA A 143 -5.20 7.25 8.69
CA ALA A 143 -5.71 7.09 7.33
C ALA A 143 -5.20 5.82 6.67
N PHE A 144 -3.89 5.55 6.74
CA PHE A 144 -3.30 4.34 6.13
C PHE A 144 -3.86 3.06 6.77
N VAL A 145 -3.97 3.01 8.10
CA VAL A 145 -4.52 1.84 8.78
C VAL A 145 -6.02 1.66 8.50
N ALA A 146 -6.80 2.75 8.48
CA ALA A 146 -8.25 2.65 8.33
C ALA A 146 -8.73 2.47 6.88
N LEU A 147 -8.04 3.08 5.92
CA LEU A 147 -8.44 3.09 4.51
C LEU A 147 -7.66 2.08 3.66
N GLY A 148 -6.47 1.68 4.12
CA GLY A 148 -5.64 0.68 3.46
C GLY A 148 -5.10 1.11 2.08
N PRO A 149 -4.39 0.20 1.39
CA PRO A 149 -3.76 0.49 0.10
C PRO A 149 -4.78 0.74 -1.02
N LYS A 150 -6.04 0.30 -0.85
CA LYS A 150 -7.13 0.51 -1.84
C LYS A 150 -7.47 2.00 -2.05
N LEU A 151 -7.33 2.82 -1.01
CA LEU A 151 -7.76 4.23 -1.04
C LEU A 151 -6.62 5.21 -0.71
N THR A 152 -5.56 4.74 -0.08
CA THR A 152 -4.44 5.58 0.33
C THR A 152 -3.12 4.90 0.03
N GLU A 153 -2.10 5.67 -0.27
CA GLU A 153 -0.73 5.19 -0.34
C GLU A 153 0.18 6.21 0.36
N PRO A 154 1.09 5.78 1.24
CA PRO A 154 2.24 6.58 1.56
C PRO A 154 3.02 6.90 0.27
N GLN A 155 3.71 8.04 0.22
CA GLN A 155 4.66 8.32 -0.85
C GLN A 155 5.65 7.15 -0.97
N ASP A 156 6.24 6.92 -2.14
CA ASP A 156 7.18 5.80 -2.35
C ASP A 156 8.49 6.00 -1.55
N LEU A 157 9.13 4.94 -1.07
CA LEU A 157 10.41 4.95 -0.34
C LEU A 157 11.53 5.50 -1.22
N TRP A 158 11.51 5.14 -2.50
CA TRP A 158 12.47 5.60 -3.50
C TRP A 158 11.74 6.37 -4.59
N TRP A 159 12.27 7.54 -4.96
CA TRP A 159 11.52 8.48 -5.81
C TRP A 159 11.86 8.39 -7.29
N ILE A 160 13.16 8.26 -7.61
CA ILE A 160 13.66 8.14 -8.99
C ILE A 160 14.94 7.30 -9.02
N PRO A 161 15.31 6.73 -10.17
CA PRO A 161 16.62 6.08 -10.34
C PRO A 161 17.79 7.02 -10.00
N PRO A 162 18.98 6.47 -9.65
CA PRO A 162 20.17 7.27 -9.39
C PRO A 162 20.50 8.22 -10.56
N GLY A 163 20.65 9.50 -10.26
CA GLY A 163 20.94 10.53 -11.26
C GLY A 163 21.07 11.93 -10.66
N PRO A 164 21.35 12.95 -11.48
CA PRO A 164 21.62 14.32 -11.01
C PRO A 164 20.48 14.89 -10.14
N TRP A 165 19.23 14.65 -10.52
CA TRP A 165 18.07 15.15 -9.78
C TRP A 165 17.91 14.51 -8.41
N LEU A 166 18.32 13.25 -8.24
CA LEU A 166 18.33 12.60 -6.94
C LEU A 166 19.42 13.20 -6.04
N ILE A 167 20.59 13.52 -6.60
CA ILE A 167 21.68 14.20 -5.87
C ILE A 167 21.23 15.58 -5.39
N VAL A 168 20.60 16.37 -6.27
CA VAL A 168 20.03 17.69 -5.91
C VAL A 168 19.00 17.53 -4.79
N THR A 169 18.14 16.53 -4.89
CA THR A 169 17.12 16.23 -3.88
C THR A 169 17.75 15.89 -2.53
N TYR A 170 18.77 15.04 -2.49
CA TYR A 170 19.51 14.75 -1.26
C TYR A 170 20.22 15.99 -0.71
N ALA A 171 20.78 16.84 -1.57
CA ALA A 171 21.40 18.10 -1.13
C ALA A 171 20.37 18.99 -0.42
N VAL A 172 19.18 19.16 -0.99
CA VAL A 172 18.07 19.91 -0.36
C VAL A 172 17.65 19.29 0.97
N LEU A 173 17.48 17.95 1.02
CA LEU A 173 17.07 17.22 2.22
C LEU A 173 18.11 17.32 3.34
N LEU A 174 19.37 16.97 3.07
CA LEU A 174 20.42 16.88 4.06
C LEU A 174 20.85 18.26 4.55
N ILE A 175 21.06 19.22 3.65
CA ILE A 175 21.45 20.58 4.04
C ILE A 175 20.30 21.25 4.80
N GLY A 176 19.08 21.18 4.26
CA GLY A 176 17.90 21.75 4.91
C GLY A 176 17.65 21.16 6.30
N GLY A 177 17.65 19.82 6.38
CA GLY A 177 17.45 19.09 7.64
C GLY A 177 18.51 19.42 8.69
N LEU A 178 19.79 19.32 8.34
CA LEU A 178 20.89 19.58 9.28
C LEU A 178 20.92 21.04 9.77
N LEU A 179 20.64 22.01 8.90
CA LEU A 179 20.59 23.42 9.30
C LEU A 179 19.45 23.68 10.29
N ILE A 180 18.26 23.14 10.03
CA ILE A 180 17.09 23.29 10.91
C ILE A 180 17.34 22.56 12.24
N ALA A 181 17.90 21.36 12.19
CA ALA A 181 18.27 20.58 13.36
C ALA A 181 19.29 21.29 14.24
N TRP A 182 20.27 21.96 13.62
CA TRP A 182 21.25 22.78 14.30
C TRP A 182 20.58 23.97 14.98
N GLU A 183 19.74 24.71 14.24
CA GLU A 183 19.00 25.87 14.75
C GLU A 183 18.12 25.50 15.96
N LEU A 184 17.43 24.37 15.89
CA LEU A 184 16.52 23.87 16.94
C LEU A 184 17.22 23.06 18.04
N ARG A 185 18.53 22.81 17.90
CA ARG A 185 19.34 21.97 18.82
C ARG A 185 18.75 20.55 18.99
N LEU A 186 18.33 19.96 17.87
CA LEU A 186 17.73 18.62 17.78
C LEU A 186 18.65 17.57 17.14
N LEU A 187 19.84 17.96 16.68
CA LEU A 187 20.83 17.06 16.05
C LEU A 187 21.07 15.75 16.81
N GLY A 188 21.16 15.79 18.16
CA GLY A 188 21.38 14.58 18.95
C GLY A 188 20.24 13.56 18.85
N LEU A 189 18.99 14.02 18.69
CA LEU A 189 17.83 13.15 18.49
C LEU A 189 17.82 12.55 17.09
N GLU A 190 18.11 13.35 16.08
CA GLU A 190 18.11 12.91 14.69
C GLU A 190 19.23 11.90 14.42
N LEU A 191 20.45 12.19 14.87
CA LEU A 191 21.57 11.27 14.77
C LEU A 191 21.30 9.97 15.53
N ALA A 192 20.68 10.05 16.71
CA ALA A 192 20.30 8.86 17.46
C ALA A 192 19.27 8.02 16.73
N PHE A 193 18.25 8.64 16.13
CA PHE A 193 17.28 7.94 15.29
C PHE A 193 17.94 7.32 14.06
N MET A 194 18.69 8.10 13.26
CA MET A 194 19.29 7.63 12.01
C MET A 194 20.31 6.51 12.24
N ALA A 195 21.24 6.69 13.19
CA ALA A 195 22.24 5.68 13.49
C ALA A 195 21.62 4.45 14.17
N GLY A 196 20.66 4.66 15.07
CA GLY A 196 19.92 3.58 15.71
C GLY A 196 19.14 2.76 14.69
N PHE A 197 18.39 3.41 13.80
CA PHE A 197 17.62 2.74 12.76
C PHE A 197 18.54 1.93 11.85
N ALA A 198 19.63 2.52 11.36
CA ALA A 198 20.59 1.81 10.53
C ALA A 198 21.19 0.58 11.25
N ALA A 199 21.58 0.72 12.52
CA ALA A 199 22.18 -0.39 13.29
C ALA A 199 21.17 -1.50 13.62
N PHE A 200 19.95 -1.14 14.03
CA PHE A 200 18.91 -2.11 14.40
C PHE A 200 18.35 -2.83 13.19
N THR A 201 18.14 -2.13 12.07
CA THR A 201 17.75 -2.77 10.81
C THR A 201 18.86 -3.69 10.30
N ALA A 202 20.13 -3.29 10.41
CA ALA A 202 21.26 -4.17 10.05
C ALA A 202 21.27 -5.44 10.91
N LEU A 203 21.07 -5.31 12.23
CA LEU A 203 21.01 -6.45 13.13
C LEU A 203 19.85 -7.40 12.78
N ALA A 204 18.65 -6.86 12.56
CA ALA A 204 17.48 -7.66 12.22
C ALA A 204 17.68 -8.43 10.91
N LEU A 205 18.08 -7.73 9.85
CA LEU A 205 18.22 -8.29 8.50
C LEU A 205 19.49 -9.15 8.31
N ALA A 206 20.54 -8.95 9.12
CA ALA A 206 21.70 -9.85 9.11
C ALA A 206 21.37 -11.22 9.74
N LEU A 207 20.46 -11.24 10.71
CA LEU A 207 20.01 -12.48 11.37
C LEU A 207 18.85 -13.15 10.62
N VAL A 208 18.05 -12.37 9.88
CA VAL A 208 16.97 -12.86 9.01
C VAL A 208 17.15 -12.27 7.61
N PRO A 209 18.08 -12.79 6.81
CA PRO A 209 18.35 -12.28 5.45
C PRO A 209 17.18 -12.51 4.49
N ASP A 210 16.30 -13.46 4.80
CA ASP A 210 15.11 -13.81 4.01
C ASP A 210 13.92 -12.86 4.26
N HIS A 211 14.06 -11.86 5.15
CA HIS A 211 13.09 -10.78 5.23
C HIS A 211 13.18 -9.92 3.97
N CYS A 212 12.14 -10.03 3.14
CA CYS A 212 12.00 -9.32 1.89
C CYS A 212 10.83 -8.33 1.91
N MET A 213 10.96 -7.27 1.12
CA MET A 213 9.88 -6.33 0.82
C MET A 213 9.72 -6.18 -0.69
N VAL A 214 8.48 -6.06 -1.15
CA VAL A 214 8.16 -5.81 -2.56
C VAL A 214 7.56 -4.41 -2.72
N ALA A 215 8.01 -3.68 -3.73
CA ALA A 215 7.63 -2.30 -4.02
C ALA A 215 7.28 -2.11 -5.50
N SER A 216 6.51 -1.07 -5.83
CA SER A 216 6.07 -0.85 -7.23
C SER A 216 7.18 -0.42 -8.18
N TRP A 217 8.22 0.22 -7.62
CA TRP A 217 9.36 0.76 -8.35
C TRP A 217 10.54 -0.22 -8.40
N HIS A 218 10.39 -1.44 -7.84
CA HIS A 218 11.42 -2.48 -7.82
C HIS A 218 10.84 -3.82 -8.28
N VAL A 219 11.47 -4.44 -9.29
CA VAL A 219 10.96 -5.65 -9.96
C VAL A 219 11.14 -6.89 -9.07
N ALA A 220 12.32 -7.04 -8.50
CA ALA A 220 12.68 -8.14 -7.61
C ALA A 220 12.28 -7.84 -6.15
N PRO A 221 12.05 -8.87 -5.31
CA PRO A 221 11.93 -8.65 -3.88
C PRO A 221 13.26 -8.17 -3.32
N MET A 222 13.24 -7.08 -2.54
CA MET A 222 14.44 -6.53 -1.90
C MET A 222 14.61 -7.21 -0.55
N CYS A 223 15.70 -7.93 -0.34
CA CYS A 223 15.94 -8.72 0.87
C CYS A 223 17.25 -8.36 1.56
N GLY A 224 17.39 -8.74 2.84
CA GLY A 224 18.66 -8.68 3.58
C GLY A 224 19.42 -7.36 3.42
N ARG A 225 20.63 -7.42 2.84
CA ARG A 225 21.52 -6.26 2.68
C ARG A 225 20.95 -5.20 1.73
N GLU A 226 20.28 -5.60 0.66
CA GLU A 226 19.70 -4.66 -0.30
C GLU A 226 18.55 -3.89 0.36
N LEU A 227 17.65 -4.60 1.05
CA LEU A 227 16.57 -3.99 1.82
C LEU A 227 17.12 -3.01 2.86
N TRP A 228 18.19 -3.37 3.57
CA TRP A 228 18.88 -2.49 4.50
C TRP A 228 19.36 -1.19 3.82
N GLN A 229 20.05 -1.30 2.67
CA GLN A 229 20.56 -0.15 1.94
C GLN A 229 19.42 0.78 1.52
N ILE A 230 18.35 0.21 0.97
CA ILE A 230 17.18 0.94 0.49
C ILE A 230 16.48 1.67 1.64
N LEU A 231 16.23 1.00 2.76
CA LEU A 231 15.57 1.62 3.90
C LEU A 231 16.44 2.76 4.48
N VAL A 232 17.72 2.52 4.72
CA VAL A 232 18.61 3.50 5.39
C VAL A 232 18.92 4.71 4.50
N THR A 233 19.00 4.52 3.19
CA THR A 233 19.32 5.60 2.24
C THR A 233 18.09 6.22 1.59
N SER A 234 16.88 5.72 1.90
CA SER A 234 15.62 6.21 1.36
C SER A 234 15.44 7.73 1.57
N PRO A 235 15.14 8.49 0.51
CA PRO A 235 14.75 9.90 0.63
C PRO A 235 13.58 10.11 1.59
N GLU A 236 12.60 9.21 1.62
CA GLU A 236 11.50 9.34 2.58
C GLU A 236 11.95 9.09 4.02
N LEU A 237 12.79 8.08 4.27
CA LEU A 237 13.28 7.85 5.63
C LEU A 237 14.03 9.09 6.14
N LEU A 238 14.78 9.78 5.26
CA LEU A 238 15.38 11.07 5.58
C LEU A 238 14.34 12.15 5.85
N VAL A 239 13.25 12.23 5.09
CA VAL A 239 12.14 13.16 5.36
C VAL A 239 11.57 12.92 6.76
N PHE A 240 11.31 11.65 7.09
CA PHE A 240 10.82 11.25 8.41
C PHE A 240 11.82 11.65 9.51
N GLY A 241 13.07 11.25 9.38
CA GLY A 241 14.12 11.49 10.37
C GLY A 241 14.49 12.95 10.59
N LEU A 242 14.47 13.78 9.53
CA LEU A 242 14.94 15.17 9.56
C LEU A 242 13.82 16.22 9.71
N PHE A 243 12.56 15.88 9.40
CA PHE A 243 11.47 16.86 9.43
C PHE A 243 10.25 16.41 10.22
N MET A 244 10.11 15.12 10.53
CA MET A 244 8.92 14.59 11.19
C MET A 244 9.18 14.17 12.65
N VAL A 245 10.25 13.42 12.88
CA VAL A 245 10.73 13.07 14.24
C VAL A 245 11.12 14.32 15.05
N PRO A 246 11.88 15.30 14.52
CA PRO A 246 12.36 16.47 15.29
C PRO A 246 11.30 17.58 15.43
N ASP A 247 10.05 17.26 15.79
CA ASP A 247 9.06 18.26 16.15
C ASP A 247 9.27 18.73 17.61
N PRO A 248 9.68 19.99 17.85
CA PRO A 248 10.04 20.49 19.19
C PRO A 248 8.87 20.46 20.18
N ARG A 249 7.61 20.33 19.72
CA ARG A 249 6.44 20.26 20.60
C ARG A 249 6.14 18.84 21.09
N THR A 250 6.57 17.82 20.35
CA THR A 250 6.27 16.41 20.63
C THR A 250 7.45 15.66 21.25
N VAL A 251 8.67 16.15 21.09
CA VAL A 251 9.87 15.53 21.67
C VAL A 251 10.11 15.98 23.12
N PRO A 252 10.90 15.22 23.92
CA PRO A 252 11.32 15.65 25.25
C PRO A 252 12.20 16.92 25.24
N ASP A 253 12.23 17.66 26.35
CA ASP A 253 13.01 18.90 26.47
C ASP A 253 14.51 18.64 26.74
N GLY A 254 14.85 17.57 27.47
CA GLY A 254 16.21 17.27 27.89
C GLY A 254 17.07 16.57 26.83
N ARG A 255 18.39 16.79 26.86
CA ARG A 255 19.33 16.29 25.84
C ARG A 255 19.41 14.77 25.81
N VAL A 256 19.50 14.14 26.98
CA VAL A 256 19.57 12.68 27.09
C VAL A 256 18.24 12.05 26.74
N ALA A 257 17.12 12.64 27.20
CA ALA A 257 15.79 12.17 26.86
C ALA A 257 15.50 12.27 25.34
N ARG A 258 16.02 13.28 24.66
CA ARG A 258 15.95 13.42 23.19
C ARG A 258 16.68 12.31 22.45
N VAL A 259 17.91 11.98 22.87
CA VAL A 259 18.68 10.86 22.31
C VAL A 259 17.95 9.54 22.55
N ALA A 260 17.52 9.29 23.79
CA ALA A 260 16.78 8.08 24.15
C ALA A 260 15.45 7.97 23.38
N PHE A 261 14.77 9.09 23.13
CA PHE A 261 13.57 9.15 22.31
C PHE A 261 13.86 8.77 20.86
N GLY A 262 14.93 9.29 20.25
CA GLY A 262 15.36 8.90 18.91
C GLY A 262 15.67 7.40 18.78
N ILE A 263 16.39 6.83 19.76
CA ILE A 263 16.64 5.38 19.84
C ILE A 263 15.35 4.58 20.00
N LEU A 264 14.41 5.04 20.83
CA LEU A 264 13.12 4.38 21.01
C LEU A 264 12.32 4.36 19.70
N VAL A 265 12.25 5.49 18.98
CA VAL A 265 11.59 5.55 17.66
C VAL A 265 12.25 4.57 16.70
N ALA A 266 13.58 4.49 16.67
CA ALA A 266 14.31 3.55 15.82
C ALA A 266 13.98 2.08 16.13
N ILE A 267 14.02 1.68 17.41
CA ILE A 267 13.67 0.31 17.84
C ILE A 267 12.23 -0.01 17.44
N LEU A 268 11.28 0.89 17.73
CA LEU A 268 9.87 0.70 17.39
C LEU A 268 9.65 0.61 15.88
N ALA A 269 10.36 1.42 15.08
CA ALA A 269 10.27 1.36 13.63
C ALA A 269 10.70 -0.01 13.11
N VAL A 270 11.85 -0.53 13.56
CA VAL A 270 12.35 -1.84 13.11
C VAL A 270 11.45 -2.98 13.60
N LEU A 271 10.94 -2.92 14.84
CA LEU A 271 9.97 -3.90 15.34
C LEU A 271 8.69 -3.96 14.50
N LEU A 272 8.17 -2.80 14.09
CA LEU A 272 6.95 -2.72 13.29
C LEU A 272 7.19 -3.04 11.81
N ILE A 273 8.38 -2.79 11.28
CA ILE A 273 8.76 -3.21 9.91
C ILE A 273 8.93 -4.72 9.83
N GLY A 274 9.40 -5.36 10.90
CA GLY A 274 9.66 -6.80 10.97
C GLY A 274 8.59 -7.67 10.29
N PRO A 275 7.30 -7.59 10.65
CA PRO A 275 6.26 -8.42 10.05
C PRO A 275 5.78 -7.99 8.66
N THR A 276 6.36 -6.93 8.06
CA THR A 276 5.84 -6.33 6.82
C THR A 276 6.61 -6.78 5.59
N THR A 277 5.88 -7.05 4.50
CA THR A 277 6.40 -7.51 3.20
C THR A 277 6.04 -6.58 2.04
N LEU A 278 5.13 -5.61 2.27
CA LEU A 278 4.76 -4.57 1.31
C LEU A 278 5.28 -3.21 1.75
N GLU A 279 5.71 -2.40 0.78
CA GLU A 279 6.10 -1.01 0.98
C GLU A 279 5.06 -0.19 1.75
N PHE A 280 3.76 -0.38 1.45
CA PHE A 280 2.66 0.29 2.14
C PHE A 280 2.73 0.11 3.68
N TRP A 281 2.89 -1.15 4.11
CA TRP A 281 2.93 -1.48 5.53
C TRP A 281 4.26 -1.10 6.17
N THR A 282 5.39 -1.24 5.45
CA THR A 282 6.71 -0.77 5.90
C THR A 282 6.68 0.74 6.20
N LYS A 283 6.12 1.54 5.30
CA LYS A 283 5.96 3.00 5.49
C LYS A 283 5.02 3.32 6.65
N THR A 284 3.89 2.63 6.72
CA THR A 284 2.92 2.81 7.81
C THR A 284 3.54 2.45 9.16
N ALA A 285 4.36 1.41 9.23
CA ALA A 285 5.12 0.99 10.41
C ALA A 285 6.12 2.05 10.88
N ILE A 286 6.89 2.63 9.95
CA ILE A 286 7.83 3.74 10.24
C ILE A 286 7.07 4.91 10.85
N LEU A 287 5.96 5.35 10.26
CA LEU A 287 5.18 6.48 10.76
C LEU A 287 4.50 6.16 12.11
N ALA A 288 3.96 4.95 12.26
CA ALA A 288 3.33 4.48 13.50
C ALA A 288 4.32 4.42 14.66
N SER A 289 5.60 4.12 14.40
CA SER A 289 6.65 4.11 15.43
C SER A 289 6.75 5.45 16.17
N LEU A 290 6.65 6.57 15.44
CA LEU A 290 6.67 7.91 16.03
C LEU A 290 5.38 8.22 16.78
N VAL A 291 4.22 7.75 16.31
CA VAL A 291 2.96 7.88 17.07
C VAL A 291 3.07 7.20 18.42
N ILE A 292 3.55 5.95 18.46
CA ILE A 292 3.73 5.18 19.69
C ILE A 292 4.78 5.85 20.59
N ALA A 293 5.91 6.28 20.04
CA ALA A 293 6.94 6.98 20.81
C ALA A 293 6.40 8.29 21.42
N CYS A 294 5.62 9.08 20.67
CA CYS A 294 4.97 10.29 21.17
C CYS A 294 4.00 10.00 22.33
N ALA A 295 3.27 8.88 22.34
CA ALA A 295 2.47 8.47 23.49
C ALA A 295 3.35 8.12 24.70
N LEU A 296 4.44 7.37 24.48
CA LEU A 296 5.37 6.92 25.52
C LEU A 296 6.30 8.02 26.06
N ARG A 297 6.39 9.17 25.38
CA ARG A 297 7.35 10.25 25.70
C ARG A 297 7.30 10.71 27.15
N PHE A 298 6.12 10.72 27.78
CA PHE A 298 5.95 11.18 29.15
C PHE A 298 6.58 10.21 30.15
N VAL A 299 6.45 8.91 29.87
CA VAL A 299 7.09 7.85 30.65
C VAL A 299 8.60 7.96 30.51
N VAL A 300 9.10 8.09 29.27
CA VAL A 300 10.53 8.27 28.98
C VAL A 300 11.10 9.49 29.71
N ALA A 301 10.46 10.65 29.56
CA ALA A 301 10.92 11.89 30.20
C ALA A 301 10.91 11.78 31.73
N ARG A 302 9.84 11.24 32.33
CA ARG A 302 9.74 11.06 33.79
C ARG A 302 10.78 10.07 34.32
N PHE A 303 11.04 9.00 33.57
CA PHE A 303 11.97 7.97 33.96
C PHE A 303 13.43 8.47 33.94
N LEU A 304 13.79 9.24 32.90
CA LEU A 304 15.14 9.77 32.67
C LEU A 304 15.44 11.09 33.39
N ALA A 305 14.43 11.83 33.88
CA ALA A 305 14.63 13.11 34.59
C ALA A 305 15.73 13.12 35.68
N PRO A 306 15.92 12.08 36.51
CA PRO A 306 17.00 12.06 37.50
C PRO A 306 18.41 11.96 36.90
N LEU A 307 18.54 11.41 35.69
CA LEU A 307 19.83 11.29 34.99
C LEU A 307 20.25 12.65 34.40
N GLU A 308 19.30 13.44 33.92
CA GLU A 308 19.57 14.79 33.40
C GLU A 308 19.93 15.79 34.51
N GLY A 309 19.33 15.64 35.71
CA GLY A 309 19.70 16.43 36.88
C GLY A 309 21.14 16.19 37.37
N ARG A 310 21.73 15.00 37.09
CA ARG A 310 23.10 14.65 37.47
C ARG A 310 24.17 15.30 36.59
N GLU A 311 23.87 15.63 35.34
CA GLU A 311 24.81 16.40 34.49
C GLU A 311 25.01 17.84 34.99
N ARG A 312 24.02 18.42 35.68
CA ARG A 312 24.10 19.77 36.26
C ARG A 312 24.83 19.82 37.61
N HIS A 313 24.94 18.71 38.32
CA HIS A 313 25.62 18.62 39.61
C HIS A 313 26.70 17.54 39.60
N ARG A 314 27.90 17.88 39.09
CA ARG A 314 29.09 17.08 39.36
C ARG A 314 29.63 17.41 40.76
N ALA A 315 29.32 16.55 41.74
CA ALA A 315 30.21 16.17 42.84
C ALA A 315 29.51 15.08 43.68
N GLY A 316 29.94 13.82 43.52
CA GLY A 316 29.47 12.71 44.35
C GLY A 316 29.20 11.45 43.56
N ARG A 317 30.15 10.51 43.60
CA ARG A 317 30.08 9.17 43.01
C ARG A 317 29.02 8.33 43.72
N ARG A 318 27.73 8.59 43.45
CA ARG A 318 26.61 7.73 43.89
C ARG A 318 26.24 6.76 42.77
N ARG A 319 26.08 5.49 43.12
CA ARG A 319 25.74 4.37 42.22
C ARG A 319 24.61 4.74 41.25
N PRO A 320 24.64 4.28 39.98
CA PRO A 320 23.48 4.41 39.10
C PRO A 320 22.30 3.73 39.80
N GLY A 321 21.22 4.47 40.07
CA GLY A 321 20.02 3.86 40.62
C GLY A 321 19.46 2.83 39.63
N TRP A 322 18.67 1.87 40.13
CA TRP A 322 18.05 0.76 39.38
C TRP A 322 17.45 1.12 37.99
N ARG A 323 17.08 2.39 37.79
CA ARG A 323 16.51 2.89 36.54
C ARG A 323 17.40 2.70 35.32
N LEU A 324 18.71 2.97 35.41
CA LEU A 324 19.60 2.82 34.27
C LEU A 324 19.76 1.34 33.83
N PRO A 325 20.08 0.38 34.72
CA PRO A 325 20.12 -1.03 34.33
C PRO A 325 18.76 -1.55 33.87
N ALA A 326 17.64 -1.09 34.46
CA ALA A 326 16.31 -1.48 33.99
C ALA A 326 16.01 -0.98 32.55
N ALA A 327 16.39 0.26 32.22
CA ALA A 327 16.24 0.77 30.85
C ALA A 327 17.13 0.03 29.86
N LEU A 328 18.37 -0.29 30.23
CA LEU A 328 19.27 -1.09 29.40
C LEU A 328 18.74 -2.51 29.20
N ALA A 329 18.23 -3.15 30.26
CA ALA A 329 17.62 -4.47 30.16
C ALA A 329 16.40 -4.47 29.23
N LEU A 330 15.50 -3.49 29.36
CA LEU A 330 14.36 -3.35 28.45
C LEU A 330 14.81 -3.11 27.00
N ALA A 331 15.79 -2.23 26.78
CA ALA A 331 16.33 -1.99 25.45
C ALA A 331 16.94 -3.26 24.86
N LEU A 332 17.69 -4.04 25.64
CA LEU A 332 18.26 -5.33 25.19
C LEU A 332 17.17 -6.35 24.86
N VAL A 333 16.08 -6.42 25.64
CA VAL A 333 14.93 -7.27 25.32
C VAL A 333 14.32 -6.86 23.98
N LEU A 334 14.05 -5.57 23.79
CA LEU A 334 13.46 -5.06 22.54
C LEU A 334 14.39 -5.31 21.34
N ILE A 335 15.70 -5.08 21.51
CA ILE A 335 16.71 -5.37 20.48
C ILE A 335 16.77 -6.87 20.16
N GLY A 336 16.70 -7.73 21.19
CA GLY A 336 16.66 -9.18 21.03
C GLY A 336 15.41 -9.69 20.31
N THR A 337 14.30 -8.95 20.35
CA THR A 337 13.07 -9.28 19.61
C THR A 337 13.07 -8.82 18.15
N LEU A 338 14.02 -7.99 17.71
CA LEU A 338 14.06 -7.50 16.33
C LEU A 338 14.15 -8.62 15.27
N PRO A 339 15.02 -9.63 15.43
CA PRO A 339 15.10 -10.73 14.46
C PRO A 339 13.83 -11.57 14.47
N VAL A 340 13.22 -11.77 15.65
CA VAL A 340 11.94 -12.50 15.76
C VAL A 340 10.82 -11.77 15.02
N ALA A 341 10.78 -10.44 15.11
CA ALA A 341 9.82 -9.64 14.36
C ALA A 341 10.06 -9.75 12.84
N ALA A 342 11.32 -9.70 12.39
CA ALA A 342 11.69 -9.87 10.98
C ALA A 342 11.32 -11.27 10.45
N ASP A 343 11.49 -12.32 11.25
CA ASP A 343 11.13 -13.69 10.89
C ASP A 343 9.62 -13.87 10.64
N LEU A 344 8.76 -13.04 11.23
CA LEU A 344 7.32 -13.08 10.93
C LEU A 344 7.01 -12.79 9.45
N SER A 345 7.84 -11.98 8.77
CA SER A 345 7.66 -11.70 7.33
C SER A 345 7.88 -12.92 6.45
N THR A 346 8.70 -13.88 6.88
CA THR A 346 9.07 -15.06 6.07
C THR A 346 7.92 -16.06 5.95
N HIS A 347 6.91 -15.94 6.80
CA HIS A 347 5.75 -16.82 6.87
C HIS A 347 4.60 -16.39 5.94
N SER A 348 4.66 -15.19 5.37
CA SER A 348 3.63 -14.68 4.46
C SER A 348 4.26 -13.75 3.39
N PRO A 349 5.15 -14.31 2.54
CA PRO A 349 5.81 -13.53 1.51
C PRO A 349 4.82 -13.06 0.46
N GLU A 350 5.06 -11.86 -0.07
CA GLU A 350 4.27 -11.30 -1.17
C GLU A 350 4.88 -11.71 -2.51
N PRO A 351 4.05 -12.04 -3.52
CA PRO A 351 4.56 -12.35 -4.84
C PRO A 351 5.31 -11.15 -5.41
N ALA A 352 6.47 -11.41 -6.02
CA ALA A 352 7.26 -10.43 -6.75
C ALA A 352 7.32 -10.80 -8.23
N ALA A 353 7.58 -9.81 -9.07
CA ALA A 353 7.49 -9.96 -10.52
C ALA A 353 8.79 -10.52 -11.13
N GLY A 354 9.93 -10.20 -10.51
CA GLY A 354 11.23 -10.84 -10.77
C GLY A 354 11.71 -11.76 -9.65
N LEU A 355 12.62 -12.67 -10.00
CA LEU A 355 13.44 -13.43 -9.07
C LEU A 355 14.43 -12.51 -8.33
N ALA A 356 15.02 -13.02 -7.25
CA ALA A 356 16.01 -12.28 -6.46
C ALA A 356 17.29 -11.88 -7.23
N ASP A 357 17.53 -12.48 -8.39
CA ASP A 357 18.63 -12.12 -9.30
C ASP A 357 18.23 -11.04 -10.33
N GLY A 358 17.00 -10.53 -10.26
CA GLY A 358 16.45 -9.53 -11.18
C GLY A 358 15.90 -10.10 -12.49
N SER A 359 15.91 -11.43 -12.68
CA SER A 359 15.36 -12.06 -13.87
C SER A 359 13.86 -12.36 -13.73
N THR A 360 13.10 -12.21 -14.82
CA THR A 360 11.70 -12.62 -14.88
C THR A 360 11.63 -14.08 -15.39
N PRO A 361 11.16 -15.05 -14.60
CA PRO A 361 11.13 -16.43 -15.04
C PRO A 361 10.02 -16.60 -16.08
N SER A 362 10.39 -16.91 -17.33
CA SER A 362 9.40 -17.29 -18.35
C SER A 362 9.05 -18.77 -18.18
N LEU A 363 7.88 -19.06 -17.61
CA LEU A 363 7.29 -20.40 -17.63
C LEU A 363 6.75 -20.65 -19.05
N VAL A 364 7.55 -21.27 -19.90
CA VAL A 364 7.09 -21.70 -21.23
C VAL A 364 6.27 -22.97 -21.06
N LEU A 365 4.95 -22.84 -21.11
CA LEU A 365 4.05 -23.98 -21.24
C LEU A 365 4.02 -24.41 -22.71
N THR A 366 4.65 -25.54 -23.03
CA THR A 366 4.55 -26.14 -24.38
C THR A 366 3.28 -26.99 -24.43
N VAL A 367 2.17 -26.41 -24.87
CA VAL A 367 0.96 -27.17 -25.20
C VAL A 367 1.20 -27.86 -26.54
N GLY A 368 1.26 -29.19 -26.55
CA GLY A 368 1.51 -29.96 -27.78
C GLY A 368 2.05 -31.40 -27.65
N ALA A 369 2.21 -31.96 -26.45
CA ALA A 369 2.63 -33.36 -26.27
C ALA A 369 1.45 -34.31 -25.94
N GLY A 370 0.32 -34.12 -26.62
CA GLY A 370 -0.84 -35.02 -26.59
C GLY A 370 -1.45 -35.13 -27.98
N PRO A 371 -2.08 -36.26 -28.35
CA PRO A 371 -2.58 -36.48 -29.70
C PRO A 371 -3.55 -35.38 -30.11
N ALA A 372 -3.47 -34.98 -31.38
CA ALA A 372 -4.35 -33.96 -31.97
C ALA A 372 -5.82 -34.31 -31.69
N ILE A 373 -6.52 -33.43 -30.99
CA ILE A 373 -7.94 -33.59 -30.69
C ILE A 373 -8.71 -33.36 -31.99
N GLY A 374 -9.06 -34.46 -32.65
CA GLY A 374 -10.08 -34.48 -33.68
C GLY A 374 -11.44 -34.08 -33.12
N GLY A 375 -12.21 -33.34 -33.92
CA GLY A 375 -13.66 -33.13 -33.87
C GLY A 375 -14.37 -33.34 -32.54
N TRP A 376 -14.71 -32.24 -31.88
CA TRP A 376 -15.59 -32.21 -30.71
C TRP A 376 -17.02 -32.54 -31.14
N VAL A 377 -17.51 -33.74 -30.79
CA VAL A 377 -18.93 -34.10 -30.83
C VAL A 377 -19.33 -34.63 -29.47
N SER A 378 -20.39 -34.04 -28.93
CA SER A 378 -21.11 -34.46 -27.74
C SER A 378 -21.79 -35.80 -27.96
N ASP A 379 -21.27 -36.89 -27.40
CA ASP A 379 -22.01 -38.17 -27.36
C ASP A 379 -21.84 -38.96 -26.04
N SER A 380 -21.05 -38.48 -25.08
CA SER A 380 -20.79 -39.24 -23.84
C SER A 380 -21.93 -39.19 -22.82
N ALA A 381 -22.97 -38.37 -23.04
CA ALA A 381 -24.17 -38.38 -22.20
C ALA A 381 -25.13 -39.53 -22.57
N ALA A 382 -25.01 -40.11 -23.77
CA ALA A 382 -25.87 -41.21 -24.21
C ALA A 382 -25.49 -42.56 -23.56
N ALA A 383 -24.23 -42.72 -23.13
CA ALA A 383 -23.75 -43.97 -22.51
C ALA A 383 -24.09 -44.12 -21.02
N ALA A 384 -24.59 -43.06 -20.37
CA ALA A 384 -24.97 -43.05 -18.96
C ALA A 384 -26.50 -43.12 -18.72
N LEU A 385 -27.30 -43.20 -19.79
CA LEU A 385 -28.76 -43.30 -19.68
C LEU A 385 -29.20 -44.77 -19.60
N PRO A 386 -30.12 -45.14 -18.69
CA PRO A 386 -30.77 -46.45 -18.74
C PRO A 386 -31.55 -46.61 -20.06
N PRO A 387 -31.72 -47.85 -20.58
CA PRO A 387 -32.40 -48.09 -21.84
C PRO A 387 -33.84 -47.54 -21.81
N PRO A 388 -34.36 -47.06 -22.95
CA PRO A 388 -35.63 -46.34 -22.99
C PRO A 388 -36.78 -47.31 -22.71
N SER A 389 -37.26 -47.29 -21.47
CA SER A 389 -38.60 -47.77 -21.13
C SER A 389 -39.21 -46.83 -20.10
N GLY A 390 -40.24 -46.08 -20.54
CA GLY A 390 -40.98 -45.14 -19.70
C GLY A 390 -40.66 -43.67 -19.98
N SER A 391 -41.49 -43.04 -20.81
CA SER A 391 -41.43 -41.63 -21.19
C SER A 391 -41.79 -40.69 -20.02
N GLY A 392 -40.82 -39.90 -19.56
CA GLY A 392 -41.01 -38.70 -18.74
C GLY A 392 -39.67 -38.02 -18.45
N PRO A 393 -39.53 -36.69 -18.57
CA PRO A 393 -38.29 -36.00 -18.22
C PRO A 393 -38.07 -36.04 -16.71
N ALA A 394 -37.10 -36.85 -16.26
CA ALA A 394 -36.60 -36.77 -14.89
C ALA A 394 -35.61 -35.60 -14.79
N SER A 395 -35.82 -34.68 -13.84
CA SER A 395 -34.86 -33.62 -13.54
C SER A 395 -33.48 -34.23 -13.23
N ALA A 396 -32.46 -33.87 -14.02
CA ALA A 396 -31.10 -34.36 -13.82
C ALA A 396 -30.61 -33.95 -12.41
N SER A 397 -30.34 -34.94 -11.56
CA SER A 397 -29.99 -34.74 -10.15
C SER A 397 -28.53 -34.34 -9.90
N ALA A 398 -27.70 -34.22 -10.93
CA ALA A 398 -26.38 -33.59 -10.87
C ALA A 398 -25.93 -33.18 -12.28
N GLN A 399 -25.50 -31.93 -12.47
CA GLN A 399 -24.81 -31.52 -13.69
C GLN A 399 -23.37 -32.05 -13.64
N LEU A 400 -22.98 -32.84 -14.64
CA LEU A 400 -21.62 -33.38 -14.76
C LEU A 400 -20.86 -32.56 -15.81
N TRP A 401 -19.88 -31.78 -15.36
CA TRP A 401 -18.96 -31.06 -16.23
C TRP A 401 -17.74 -31.93 -16.53
N ILE A 402 -17.54 -32.28 -17.80
CA ILE A 402 -16.34 -33.03 -18.23
C ILE A 402 -15.34 -32.03 -18.77
N LEU A 403 -14.29 -31.75 -17.99
CA LEU A 403 -13.18 -30.93 -18.45
C LEU A 403 -12.16 -31.78 -19.22
N PRO A 404 -11.52 -31.23 -20.28
CA PRO A 404 -10.36 -31.86 -20.87
C PRO A 404 -9.22 -31.99 -19.84
N THR A 405 -8.31 -32.95 -20.05
CA THR A 405 -7.13 -33.08 -19.19
C THR A 405 -6.28 -31.81 -19.27
N ILE A 406 -6.26 -31.05 -18.18
CA ILE A 406 -5.39 -29.88 -18.05
C ILE A 406 -3.95 -30.38 -17.85
N PRO A 407 -3.00 -29.97 -18.70
CA PRO A 407 -1.61 -30.43 -18.60
C PRO A 407 -0.99 -30.02 -17.26
N ASP A 408 -0.01 -30.81 -16.81
CA ASP A 408 0.71 -30.52 -15.58
C ASP A 408 1.53 -29.23 -15.70
N VAL A 409 1.55 -28.46 -14.61
CA VAL A 409 2.35 -27.24 -14.50
C VAL A 409 3.80 -27.63 -14.33
N THR A 410 4.61 -27.39 -15.36
CA THR A 410 6.05 -27.65 -15.33
C THR A 410 6.80 -26.40 -14.87
N ILE A 411 7.49 -26.49 -13.72
CA ILE A 411 8.43 -25.46 -13.28
C ILE A 411 9.81 -25.82 -13.81
N ALA A 412 10.51 -24.86 -14.41
CA ALA A 412 11.89 -25.06 -14.86
C ALA A 412 12.80 -25.34 -13.66
N SER A 413 13.70 -26.31 -13.77
CA SER A 413 14.55 -26.78 -12.65
C SER A 413 15.51 -25.73 -12.09
N ASN A 414 15.74 -24.63 -12.81
CA ASN A 414 16.51 -23.48 -12.36
C ASN A 414 15.72 -22.50 -11.48
N VAL A 415 14.41 -22.69 -11.31
CA VAL A 415 13.56 -21.85 -10.45
C VAL A 415 13.53 -22.47 -9.05
N VAL A 416 14.44 -22.01 -8.18
CA VAL A 416 14.64 -22.54 -6.82
C VAL A 416 13.90 -21.76 -5.72
N ALA A 417 13.44 -20.53 -6.00
CA ALA A 417 12.75 -19.67 -5.06
C ALA A 417 11.23 -19.73 -5.26
N PHE A 418 10.62 -20.90 -5.06
CA PHE A 418 9.20 -21.11 -5.32
C PHE A 418 8.55 -22.05 -4.31
N ASP A 419 7.31 -21.74 -3.90
CA ASP A 419 6.52 -22.62 -3.03
C ASP A 419 6.09 -23.88 -3.80
N GLN A 420 6.41 -25.05 -3.22
CA GLN A 420 6.11 -26.37 -3.78
C GLN A 420 4.61 -26.67 -3.88
N SER A 421 3.75 -25.90 -3.18
CA SER A 421 2.30 -26.01 -3.27
C SER A 421 1.73 -25.40 -4.56
N VAL A 422 2.47 -24.46 -5.18
CA VAL A 422 1.95 -23.62 -6.24
C VAL A 422 1.65 -24.36 -7.55
N PRO A 423 2.33 -25.44 -7.99
CA PRO A 423 1.87 -26.25 -9.13
C PRO A 423 0.45 -26.80 -8.95
N LYS A 424 0.12 -27.25 -7.72
CA LYS A 424 -1.21 -27.77 -7.41
C LYS A 424 -2.24 -26.65 -7.38
N SER A 425 -1.90 -25.52 -6.78
CA SER A 425 -2.74 -24.32 -6.76
C SER A 425 -2.96 -23.78 -8.18
N ALA A 426 -1.92 -23.77 -9.00
CA ALA A 426 -1.94 -23.33 -10.38
C ALA A 426 -2.82 -24.19 -11.27
N ARG A 427 -2.69 -25.53 -11.14
CA ARG A 427 -3.55 -26.48 -11.84
C ARG A 427 -5.01 -26.33 -11.41
N ARG A 428 -5.27 -26.08 -10.13
CA ARG A 428 -6.61 -25.80 -9.61
C ARG A 428 -7.18 -24.50 -10.17
N MET A 429 -6.42 -23.41 -10.17
CA MET A 429 -6.85 -22.13 -10.75
C MET A 429 -7.17 -22.26 -12.25
N ALA A 430 -6.33 -22.96 -13.01
CA ALA A 430 -6.59 -23.22 -14.42
C ALA A 430 -7.87 -24.08 -14.62
N HIS A 431 -8.05 -25.10 -13.78
CA HIS A 431 -9.25 -25.93 -13.76
C HIS A 431 -10.51 -25.10 -13.51
N ASP A 432 -10.50 -24.33 -12.45
CA ASP A 432 -11.64 -23.55 -11.98
C ASP A 432 -12.02 -22.48 -13.02
N ALA A 433 -11.05 -21.75 -13.58
CA ALA A 433 -11.29 -20.77 -14.65
C ALA A 433 -11.91 -21.39 -15.92
N VAL A 434 -11.46 -22.60 -16.32
CA VAL A 434 -12.02 -23.30 -17.49
C VAL A 434 -13.43 -23.81 -17.19
N LEU A 435 -13.66 -24.34 -15.98
CA LEU A 435 -14.97 -24.77 -15.52
C LEU A 435 -15.97 -23.61 -15.53
N ASP A 436 -15.57 -22.44 -15.01
CA ASP A 436 -16.40 -21.24 -14.98
C ASP A 436 -16.84 -20.77 -16.37
N LEU A 437 -15.94 -20.84 -17.36
CA LEU A 437 -16.28 -20.48 -18.75
C LEU A 437 -17.18 -21.53 -19.41
N ILE A 438 -17.07 -22.80 -19.04
CA ILE A 438 -18.03 -23.83 -19.47
C ILE A 438 -19.41 -23.53 -18.87
N ILE A 439 -19.47 -23.15 -17.59
CA ILE A 439 -20.71 -22.74 -16.92
C ILE A 439 -21.30 -21.51 -17.60
N GLU A 440 -20.51 -20.50 -17.94
CA GLU A 440 -20.98 -19.33 -18.71
C GLU A 440 -21.61 -19.73 -20.05
N SER A 441 -20.95 -20.61 -20.80
CA SER A 441 -21.46 -21.07 -22.08
C SER A 441 -22.82 -21.76 -21.94
N GLU A 442 -22.98 -22.59 -20.92
CA GLU A 442 -24.21 -23.37 -20.71
C GLU A 442 -25.32 -22.52 -20.10
N ALA A 443 -24.98 -21.61 -19.18
CA ALA A 443 -25.88 -20.57 -18.70
C ALA A 443 -26.42 -19.74 -19.86
N ARG A 444 -25.54 -19.36 -20.80
CA ARG A 444 -25.91 -18.61 -22.01
C ARG A 444 -26.76 -19.41 -22.98
N ARG A 445 -26.44 -20.68 -23.23
CA ARG A 445 -27.25 -21.58 -24.07
C ARG A 445 -28.64 -21.80 -23.47
N ALA A 446 -28.72 -21.92 -22.14
CA ALA A 446 -29.96 -22.18 -21.41
C ALA A 446 -30.75 -20.91 -21.05
N HIS A 447 -30.21 -19.72 -21.32
CA HIS A 447 -30.74 -18.44 -20.84
C HIS A 447 -30.93 -18.41 -19.31
N ASP A 448 -30.07 -19.11 -18.57
CA ASP A 448 -30.13 -19.26 -17.12
C ASP A 448 -29.10 -18.36 -16.41
N VAL A 449 -29.55 -17.18 -16.02
CA VAL A 449 -28.74 -16.19 -15.28
C VAL A 449 -28.32 -16.72 -13.90
N LYS A 450 -29.10 -17.62 -13.28
CA LYS A 450 -28.75 -18.20 -11.97
C LYS A 450 -27.64 -19.24 -12.10
N LEU A 451 -27.60 -19.97 -13.21
CA LEU A 451 -26.48 -20.86 -13.50
C LEU A 451 -25.17 -20.07 -13.65
N ALA A 452 -25.20 -18.86 -14.20
CA ALA A 452 -24.00 -18.02 -14.30
C ALA A 452 -23.41 -17.65 -12.92
N GLU A 453 -24.24 -17.54 -11.87
CA GLU A 453 -23.81 -17.25 -10.49
C GLU A 453 -22.96 -18.37 -9.87
N THR A 454 -22.99 -19.59 -10.43
CA THR A 454 -22.12 -20.68 -9.97
C THR A 454 -20.73 -20.64 -10.59
N GLY A 455 -20.56 -19.94 -11.73
CA GLY A 455 -19.28 -19.79 -12.42
C GLY A 455 -18.65 -18.40 -12.28
N ALA A 456 -19.36 -17.41 -11.76
CA ALA A 456 -18.79 -16.08 -11.55
C ALA A 456 -19.47 -15.29 -10.42
N THR A 457 -18.73 -14.31 -9.89
CA THR A 457 -19.21 -13.31 -8.93
C THR A 457 -18.69 -11.91 -9.29
N GLY A 458 -19.15 -10.88 -8.56
CA GLY A 458 -18.66 -9.51 -8.72
C GLY A 458 -18.80 -8.96 -10.15
N ASP A 459 -17.71 -8.35 -10.65
CA ASP A 459 -17.68 -7.76 -11.99
C ASP A 459 -17.68 -8.85 -13.09
N GLY A 460 -17.10 -10.02 -12.82
CA GLY A 460 -17.10 -11.16 -13.74
C GLY A 460 -18.52 -11.69 -14.00
N LEU A 461 -19.35 -11.78 -12.94
CA LEU A 461 -20.75 -12.18 -13.09
C LEU A 461 -21.53 -11.18 -13.94
N LYS A 462 -21.25 -9.87 -13.78
CA LYS A 462 -21.90 -8.86 -14.60
C LYS A 462 -21.59 -9.08 -16.09
N GLU A 463 -20.35 -9.37 -16.44
CA GLU A 463 -20.00 -9.70 -17.83
C GLU A 463 -20.79 -10.90 -18.36
N PHE A 464 -20.93 -11.97 -17.56
CA PHE A 464 -21.68 -13.17 -17.97
C PHE A 464 -23.16 -12.86 -18.13
N THR A 465 -23.77 -12.17 -17.16
CA THR A 465 -25.20 -11.86 -17.20
C THR A 465 -25.56 -10.85 -18.28
N ASP A 466 -24.71 -9.88 -18.58
CA ASP A 466 -24.93 -8.90 -19.65
C ASP A 466 -25.04 -9.57 -21.03
N VAL A 467 -24.17 -10.53 -21.35
CA VAL A 467 -24.24 -11.26 -22.63
C VAL A 467 -25.44 -12.19 -22.72
N ILE A 468 -25.84 -12.81 -21.61
CA ILE A 468 -27.05 -13.66 -21.56
C ILE A 468 -28.30 -12.81 -21.79
N ASN A 469 -28.41 -11.67 -21.09
CA ASN A 469 -29.54 -10.76 -21.24
C ASN A 469 -29.64 -10.18 -22.66
N GLN A 470 -28.49 -9.90 -23.29
CA GLN A 470 -28.45 -9.46 -24.68
C GLN A 470 -28.99 -10.52 -25.65
N ASP A 471 -28.63 -11.79 -25.45
CA ASP A 471 -29.11 -12.90 -26.28
C ASP A 471 -30.61 -13.15 -26.12
N ILE A 472 -31.11 -13.09 -24.88
CA ILE A 472 -32.54 -13.18 -24.56
C ILE A 472 -33.30 -12.06 -25.27
N ALA A 473 -32.83 -10.81 -25.16
CA ALA A 473 -33.44 -9.66 -25.82
C ALA A 473 -33.43 -9.79 -27.36
N ALA A 474 -32.42 -10.44 -27.92
CA ALA A 474 -32.31 -10.72 -29.34
C ALA A 474 -33.11 -11.95 -29.82
N GLY A 475 -33.69 -12.74 -28.91
CA GLY A 475 -34.42 -13.96 -29.21
C GLY A 475 -33.56 -15.06 -29.83
N LYS A 476 -32.25 -15.10 -29.50
CA LYS A 476 -31.27 -16.02 -30.09
C LYS A 476 -30.78 -17.01 -29.05
N ILE A 477 -30.58 -18.26 -29.46
CA ILE A 477 -29.88 -19.26 -28.65
C ILE A 477 -28.43 -19.31 -29.15
N ILE A 478 -27.48 -18.93 -28.31
CA ILE A 478 -26.06 -18.94 -28.66
C ILE A 478 -25.38 -20.07 -27.90
N GLN A 479 -24.84 -21.02 -28.66
CA GLN A 479 -23.94 -22.05 -28.15
C GLN A 479 -22.50 -21.56 -28.34
N LYS A 480 -21.76 -21.41 -27.23
CA LYS A 480 -20.38 -20.91 -27.24
C LYS A 480 -19.43 -22.04 -26.85
N THR A 481 -18.43 -22.32 -27.67
CA THR A 481 -17.43 -23.35 -27.34
C THR A 481 -16.06 -22.72 -27.29
N TYR A 482 -15.27 -23.11 -26.31
CA TYR A 482 -13.88 -22.68 -26.16
C TYR A 482 -12.92 -23.79 -26.59
N SER A 483 -11.85 -23.40 -27.26
CA SER A 483 -10.66 -24.23 -27.49
C SER A 483 -9.47 -23.43 -26.99
N PHE A 484 -8.71 -23.95 -26.02
CA PHE A 484 -7.57 -23.26 -25.44
C PHE A 484 -6.27 -23.88 -25.91
N ASP A 485 -5.40 -23.05 -26.46
CA ASP A 485 -4.07 -23.44 -26.92
C ASP A 485 -3.01 -23.16 -25.85
N LYS A 486 -3.28 -22.26 -24.90
CA LYS A 486 -2.35 -21.89 -23.83
C LYS A 486 -3.08 -21.39 -22.59
N VAL A 487 -2.59 -21.80 -21.42
CA VAL A 487 -3.01 -21.30 -20.11
C VAL A 487 -1.78 -20.82 -19.35
N THR A 488 -1.80 -19.59 -18.86
CA THR A 488 -0.69 -19.01 -18.08
C THR A 488 -1.19 -18.36 -16.82
N LEU A 489 -0.41 -18.48 -15.74
CA LEU A 489 -0.58 -17.65 -14.56
C LEU A 489 0.30 -16.42 -14.68
N ASN A 490 -0.31 -15.26 -14.50
CA ASN A 490 0.35 -13.97 -14.59
C ASN A 490 0.13 -13.19 -13.30
N LEU A 491 1.11 -12.39 -12.92
CA LEU A 491 0.96 -11.37 -11.89
C LEU A 491 0.57 -10.06 -12.56
N PHE A 492 -0.39 -9.36 -11.98
CA PHE A 492 -0.87 -8.07 -12.44
C PHE A 492 -0.71 -7.03 -11.35
N LEU A 493 -0.44 -5.79 -11.76
CA LEU A 493 -0.52 -4.65 -10.86
C LEU A 493 -2.00 -4.29 -10.64
N PRO A 494 -2.43 -4.04 -9.40
CA PRO A 494 -3.74 -3.45 -9.16
C PRO A 494 -3.84 -2.12 -9.93
N LYS A 495 -4.92 -1.95 -10.69
CA LYS A 495 -5.09 -0.88 -11.71
C LYS A 495 -4.67 0.51 -11.24
N PHE A 496 -4.89 0.83 -9.96
CA PHE A 496 -4.64 2.16 -9.41
C PHE A 496 -3.82 2.16 -8.12
N SER A 497 -3.68 1.02 -7.44
CA SER A 497 -2.93 0.91 -6.20
C SER A 497 -1.58 0.24 -6.46
N SER A 498 -0.54 1.05 -6.56
CA SER A 498 0.82 0.58 -6.79
C SER A 498 1.40 -0.12 -5.57
N GLN A 499 0.97 0.21 -4.35
CA GLN A 499 1.51 -0.37 -3.12
C GLN A 499 0.65 -1.48 -2.50
N ALA A 500 -0.46 -1.87 -3.15
CA ALA A 500 -1.22 -3.07 -2.78
C ALA A 500 -0.51 -4.36 -3.24
N SER A 501 -0.91 -5.49 -2.64
CA SER A 501 -0.51 -6.83 -3.11
C SER A 501 -0.80 -6.99 -4.59
N ARG A 502 0.10 -7.70 -5.30
CA ARG A 502 -0.12 -8.00 -6.73
C ARG A 502 -1.26 -9.00 -6.89
N LEU A 503 -1.94 -8.91 -8.02
CA LEU A 503 -3.07 -9.78 -8.34
C LEU A 503 -2.57 -10.97 -9.14
N VAL A 504 -2.92 -12.19 -8.72
CA VAL A 504 -2.67 -13.40 -9.50
C VAL A 504 -3.86 -13.60 -10.44
N GLY A 505 -3.62 -13.74 -11.73
CA GLY A 505 -4.65 -14.00 -12.73
C GLY A 505 -4.31 -15.17 -13.64
N VAL A 506 -5.36 -15.85 -14.12
CA VAL A 506 -5.25 -16.90 -15.14
C VAL A 506 -5.54 -16.29 -16.50
N THR A 507 -4.55 -16.31 -17.39
CA THR A 507 -4.71 -15.91 -18.79
C THR A 507 -4.92 -17.13 -19.65
N LEU A 508 -6.02 -17.12 -20.40
CA LEU A 508 -6.44 -18.18 -21.30
C LEU A 508 -6.35 -17.66 -22.73
N THR A 509 -5.58 -18.35 -23.58
CA THR A 509 -5.42 -18.01 -25.00
C THR A 509 -5.91 -19.18 -25.87
N GLY A 510 -6.68 -18.87 -26.90
CA GLY A 510 -7.14 -19.84 -27.88
C GLY A 510 -8.21 -19.27 -28.81
N THR A 511 -9.29 -20.01 -29.01
CA THR A 511 -10.39 -19.64 -29.90
C THR A 511 -11.74 -19.85 -29.21
N SER A 512 -12.65 -18.90 -29.40
CA SER A 512 -14.08 -19.03 -29.04
C SER A 512 -14.90 -19.18 -30.31
N THR A 513 -15.80 -20.16 -30.34
CA THR A 513 -16.69 -20.43 -31.47
C THR A 513 -18.13 -20.22 -31.03
N PHE A 514 -18.86 -19.40 -31.77
CA PHE A 514 -20.26 -19.08 -31.51
C PHE A 514 -21.11 -19.72 -32.60
N ILE A 515 -22.09 -20.51 -32.19
CA ILE A 515 -23.11 -21.10 -33.06
C ILE A 515 -24.44 -20.49 -32.62
N THR A 516 -24.99 -19.62 -33.45
CA THR A 516 -26.33 -19.06 -33.25
C THR A 516 -27.36 -20.02 -33.80
N ARG A 517 -28.36 -20.36 -33.00
CA ARG A 517 -29.48 -21.22 -33.37
C ARG A 517 -30.81 -20.50 -33.23
N ASP A 518 -31.76 -20.88 -34.08
CA ASP A 518 -33.16 -20.50 -33.91
C ASP A 518 -33.85 -21.34 -32.81
N ALA A 519 -35.10 -21.03 -32.52
CA ALA A 519 -35.90 -21.75 -31.52
C ALA A 519 -36.19 -23.21 -31.90
N SER A 520 -36.01 -23.59 -33.16
CA SER A 520 -36.14 -24.97 -33.66
C SER A 520 -34.83 -25.76 -33.62
N GLY A 521 -33.72 -25.12 -33.20
CA GLY A 521 -32.40 -25.72 -33.09
C GLY A 521 -31.56 -25.65 -34.38
N ASN A 522 -32.06 -25.05 -35.45
CA ASN A 522 -31.31 -24.90 -36.70
C ASN A 522 -30.19 -23.88 -36.54
N VAL A 523 -29.03 -24.17 -37.13
CA VAL A 523 -27.89 -23.24 -37.13
C VAL A 523 -28.19 -22.07 -38.09
N LEU A 524 -28.24 -20.85 -37.54
CA LEU A 524 -28.38 -19.62 -38.31
C LEU A 524 -27.02 -19.08 -38.77
N SER A 525 -26.02 -19.16 -37.91
CA SER A 525 -24.67 -18.68 -38.20
C SER A 525 -23.64 -19.32 -37.28
N GLN A 526 -22.43 -19.51 -37.80
CA GLN A 526 -21.27 -19.94 -37.03
C GLN A 526 -20.11 -18.97 -37.28
N SER A 527 -19.46 -18.53 -36.21
CA SER A 527 -18.28 -17.68 -36.28
C SER A 527 -17.28 -18.05 -35.20
N SER A 528 -15.99 -18.00 -35.52
CA SER A 528 -14.91 -18.23 -34.56
C SER A 528 -14.05 -16.99 -34.44
N THR A 529 -13.72 -16.60 -33.22
CA THR A 529 -12.89 -15.44 -32.91
C THR A 529 -11.76 -15.83 -31.95
N PRO A 530 -10.56 -15.26 -32.11
CA PRO A 530 -9.49 -15.44 -31.14
C PRO A 530 -9.96 -15.06 -29.73
N TYR A 531 -9.53 -15.85 -28.75
CA TYR A 531 -9.81 -15.61 -27.34
C TYR A 531 -8.49 -15.38 -26.61
N SER A 532 -8.39 -14.26 -25.91
CA SER A 532 -7.25 -13.93 -25.06
C SER A 532 -7.75 -13.05 -23.92
N LYS A 533 -8.08 -13.67 -22.79
CA LYS A 533 -8.57 -12.98 -21.60
C LYS A 533 -7.83 -13.43 -20.34
N SER A 534 -7.72 -12.52 -19.39
CA SER A 534 -7.13 -12.75 -18.07
C SER A 534 -8.20 -12.62 -16.99
N TRP A 535 -8.28 -13.59 -16.09
CA TRP A 535 -9.30 -13.63 -15.04
C TRP A 535 -8.69 -13.69 -13.66
N GLY A 536 -9.23 -12.88 -12.74
CA GLY A 536 -9.06 -13.07 -11.31
C GLY A 536 -10.05 -14.12 -10.81
N LEU A 537 -9.62 -14.96 -9.87
CA LEU A 537 -10.44 -15.99 -9.23
C LEU A 537 -10.53 -15.71 -7.73
N ASP A 538 -11.69 -16.00 -7.11
CA ASP A 538 -11.89 -15.89 -5.67
C ASP A 538 -12.81 -17.01 -5.16
N ALA A 539 -12.77 -17.28 -3.85
CA ALA A 539 -13.67 -18.24 -3.23
C ALA A 539 -15.11 -17.68 -3.20
N ALA A 540 -16.06 -18.38 -3.82
CA ALA A 540 -17.47 -18.06 -3.68
C ALA A 540 -18.11 -18.80 -2.50
N ALA A 541 -19.01 -18.13 -1.78
CA ALA A 541 -19.64 -18.67 -0.56
C ALA A 541 -20.48 -19.94 -0.78
N ASN A 542 -20.92 -20.19 -2.03
CA ASN A 542 -21.89 -21.24 -2.36
C ASN A 542 -21.31 -22.40 -3.17
N VAL A 543 -20.01 -22.41 -3.45
CA VAL A 543 -19.33 -23.48 -4.22
C VAL A 543 -17.99 -23.83 -3.58
N SER A 544 -17.56 -25.09 -3.73
CA SER A 544 -16.35 -25.63 -3.10
C SER A 544 -15.05 -25.36 -3.86
N TYR A 545 -15.10 -24.51 -4.90
CA TYR A 545 -13.99 -24.17 -5.80
C TYR A 545 -13.97 -22.65 -6.06
N GLN A 546 -12.90 -22.13 -6.67
CA GLN A 546 -12.80 -20.69 -6.94
C GLN A 546 -13.63 -20.31 -8.17
N VAL A 547 -14.25 -19.13 -8.18
CA VAL A 547 -15.00 -18.62 -9.33
C VAL A 547 -14.39 -17.35 -9.90
N ILE A 548 -14.64 -17.08 -11.18
CA ILE A 548 -14.26 -15.82 -11.84
C ILE A 548 -14.89 -14.63 -11.11
N ILE A 549 -14.06 -13.69 -10.67
CA ILE A 549 -14.51 -12.47 -9.95
C ILE A 549 -14.32 -11.19 -10.77
N ASN A 550 -13.23 -11.08 -11.53
CA ASN A 550 -12.87 -9.86 -12.25
C ASN A 550 -12.15 -10.17 -13.56
N ASP A 551 -12.44 -9.37 -14.60
CA ASP A 551 -11.64 -9.32 -15.83
C ASP A 551 -10.36 -8.50 -15.59
N TYR A 552 -9.21 -9.15 -15.75
CA TYR A 552 -7.87 -8.56 -15.65
C TYR A 552 -7.23 -8.27 -17.01
N THR A 553 -7.95 -8.45 -18.12
CA THR A 553 -7.42 -8.32 -19.48
C THR A 553 -6.79 -6.95 -19.74
N ASP A 554 -7.36 -5.89 -19.15
CA ASP A 554 -6.86 -4.52 -19.29
C ASP A 554 -5.83 -4.10 -18.21
N LEU A 555 -5.45 -5.01 -17.31
CA LEU A 555 -4.45 -4.72 -16.29
C LEU A 555 -3.04 -4.84 -16.88
N SER A 556 -2.15 -3.96 -16.42
CA SER A 556 -0.73 -4.10 -16.74
C SER A 556 -0.16 -5.32 -16.02
N PRO A 557 0.51 -6.24 -16.74
CA PRO A 557 1.30 -7.28 -16.11
C PRO A 557 2.31 -6.65 -15.15
N ALA A 558 2.56 -7.32 -14.03
CA ALA A 558 3.68 -6.95 -13.18
C ALA A 558 4.98 -7.18 -13.96
N PRO A 559 5.94 -6.22 -13.89
CA PRO A 559 7.11 -6.15 -14.78
C PRO A 559 8.08 -7.31 -14.67
#